data_AF-A0A0U1V1W1-F1
#
_entry.id   AF-A0A0U1V1W1-F1
#
_cell.length_a   1.000
_cell.length_b   1.000
_cell.length_c   1.000
_cell.angle_alpha   90.00
_cell.angle_beta   90.00
_cell.angle_gamma   90.00
#
_symmetry.space_group_name_H-M   'P 1'
#
loop_
_entity.id
_entity.type
_entity.pdbx_description
1 polymer ?
#
loop_
_entity_poly.entity_id
_entity_poly.type
_entity_poly.pdbx_seq_one_letter_code
_entity_poly.pdbx_strand_id
1 'polypeptide(L)'
;SPQVMVIDDIGRTTEVKAARTVKQRGIRMIASAHGDLQKLIDNPELNGLVGGVEMVTIGDKMAQNEAKKHNMFSKIRAQRVREPVFDVVIEVQHSKHNEWRISTDVASNVDAILRGQKPKVHR
;
A
#
# COMPACT_ATOMS: atom_id res chain seq x y z
N SER A 1 14.13 -23.45 -8.52
CA SER A 1 13.25 -22.26 -8.53
C SER A 1 14.09 -21.00 -8.46
N PRO A 2 13.68 -19.89 -9.11
CA PRO A 2 14.43 -18.63 -9.02
C PRO A 2 14.44 -18.13 -7.58
N GLN A 3 15.56 -17.54 -7.16
CA GLN A 3 15.70 -16.92 -5.84
C GLN A 3 15.25 -15.45 -5.83
N VAL A 4 15.36 -14.78 -6.98
CA VAL A 4 15.03 -13.36 -7.18
C VAL A 4 14.28 -13.19 -8.50
N MET A 5 13.30 -12.29 -8.53
CA MET A 5 12.60 -11.86 -9.72
C MET A 5 12.63 -10.33 -9.82
N VAL A 6 12.98 -9.81 -10.98
CA VAL A 6 12.97 -8.38 -11.29
C VAL A 6 11.90 -8.13 -12.33
N ILE A 7 10.98 -7.21 -12.06
CA ILE A 7 9.86 -6.89 -12.94
C ILE A 7 9.87 -5.39 -13.17
N ASP A 8 9.87 -4.98 -14.43
CA ASP A 8 9.72 -3.57 -14.76
C ASP A 8 8.23 -3.24 -14.96
N ASP A 9 7.83 -2.06 -14.51
CA ASP A 9 6.54 -1.41 -14.69
C ASP A 9 5.31 -2.32 -14.48
N ILE A 10 5.09 -2.73 -13.24
CA ILE A 10 3.81 -3.34 -12.87
C ILE A 10 2.70 -2.29 -12.98
N GLY A 11 1.79 -2.50 -13.93
CA GLY A 11 0.75 -1.54 -14.29
C GLY A 11 -0.66 -2.14 -14.40
N ARG A 12 -0.80 -3.47 -14.33
CA ARG A 12 -2.08 -4.16 -14.61
C ARG A 12 -2.48 -5.13 -13.51
N THR A 13 -3.78 -5.29 -13.34
CA THR A 13 -4.38 -6.25 -12.38
C THR A 13 -3.83 -7.68 -12.50
N THR A 14 -3.54 -8.16 -13.72
CA THR A 14 -2.98 -9.52 -13.95
C THR A 14 -1.55 -9.66 -13.43
N GLU A 15 -0.72 -8.63 -13.59
CA GLU A 15 0.66 -8.57 -13.10
C GLU A 15 0.69 -8.53 -11.57
N VAL A 16 -0.22 -7.78 -10.96
CA VAL A 16 -0.39 -7.74 -9.50
C VAL A 16 -0.76 -9.12 -8.95
N LYS A 17 -1.68 -9.84 -9.60
CA LYS A 17 -2.03 -11.22 -9.22
C LYS A 17 -0.83 -12.17 -9.36
N ALA A 18 -0.03 -12.02 -10.42
CA ALA A 18 1.18 -12.80 -10.62
C ALA A 18 2.21 -12.51 -9.51
N ALA A 19 2.50 -11.25 -9.22
CA ALA A 19 3.43 -10.83 -8.17
C ALA A 19 3.00 -11.38 -6.79
N ARG A 20 1.70 -11.33 -6.46
CA ARG A 20 1.18 -11.94 -5.22
C ARG A 20 1.45 -13.45 -5.15
N THR A 21 1.26 -14.17 -6.26
CA THR A 21 1.53 -15.61 -6.33
C THR A 21 3.02 -15.89 -6.14
N VAL A 22 3.90 -15.04 -6.67
CA VAL A 22 5.35 -15.14 -6.50
C VAL A 22 5.77 -14.87 -5.06
N LYS A 23 5.21 -13.86 -4.39
CA LYS A 23 5.44 -13.58 -2.96
C LYS A 23 5.05 -14.77 -2.07
N GLN A 24 3.92 -15.42 -2.35
CA GLN A 24 3.48 -16.61 -1.61
C GLN A 24 4.44 -17.80 -1.73
N ARG A 25 5.22 -17.86 -2.81
CA ARG A 25 6.27 -18.88 -2.99
C ARG A 25 7.59 -18.52 -2.30
N GLY A 26 7.66 -17.38 -1.60
CA GLY A 26 8.85 -16.93 -0.88
C GLY A 26 9.97 -16.40 -1.76
N ILE A 27 9.68 -16.07 -3.03
CA ILE A 27 10.68 -15.52 -3.96
C ILE A 27 10.85 -14.03 -3.67
N ARG A 28 12.11 -13.56 -3.58
CA ARG A 28 12.41 -12.13 -3.43
C ARG A 28 12.08 -11.39 -4.73
N MET A 29 11.41 -10.25 -4.63
CA MET A 29 11.04 -9.45 -5.80
C MET A 29 11.57 -8.03 -5.71
N ILE A 30 11.95 -7.48 -6.86
CA ILE A 30 12.24 -6.07 -7.09
C ILE A 30 11.35 -5.65 -8.25
N ALA A 31 10.60 -4.56 -8.07
CA ALA A 31 9.78 -4.04 -9.15
C ALA A 31 9.66 -2.52 -9.14
N SER A 32 9.37 -1.97 -10.31
CA SER A 32 8.90 -0.60 -10.51
C SER A 32 7.38 -0.61 -10.75
N ALA A 33 6.73 0.50 -10.38
CA ALA A 33 5.33 0.78 -10.65
C ALA A 33 5.15 2.30 -10.71
N HIS A 34 4.14 2.76 -11.44
CA HIS A 34 3.86 4.19 -11.54
C HIS A 34 3.04 4.69 -10.35
N GLY A 35 3.45 5.83 -9.80
CA GLY A 35 2.78 6.50 -8.69
C GLY A 35 3.54 6.43 -7.38
N ASP A 36 3.07 7.19 -6.40
CA ASP A 36 3.54 7.11 -5.02
C ASP A 36 2.63 6.15 -4.24
N LEU A 37 2.95 5.88 -2.98
CA LEU A 37 2.25 4.93 -2.12
C LEU A 37 0.76 5.28 -1.98
N GLN A 38 0.44 6.57 -1.90
CA GLN A 38 -0.94 7.04 -1.89
C GLN A 38 -1.67 6.66 -3.18
N LYS A 39 -1.08 6.97 -4.35
CA LYS A 39 -1.66 6.59 -5.64
C LYS A 39 -1.81 5.08 -5.81
N LEU A 40 -0.89 4.28 -5.28
CA LEU A 40 -1.02 2.82 -5.29
C LEU A 40 -2.19 2.34 -4.45
N ILE A 41 -2.42 2.93 -3.27
CA ILE A 41 -3.55 2.62 -2.38
C ILE A 41 -4.89 2.94 -3.06
N ASP A 42 -4.96 4.10 -3.71
CA ASP A 42 -6.19 4.60 -4.33
C ASP A 42 -6.51 3.91 -5.67
N ASN A 43 -5.53 3.27 -6.31
CA ASN A 43 -5.69 2.59 -7.59
C ASN A 43 -6.23 1.15 -7.39
N PRO A 44 -7.47 0.83 -7.84
CA PRO A 44 -8.05 -0.51 -7.64
C PRO A 44 -7.28 -1.64 -8.34
N GLU A 45 -6.56 -1.34 -9.43
CA GLU A 45 -5.76 -2.35 -10.14
C GLU A 45 -4.45 -2.64 -9.43
N LEU A 46 -3.83 -1.61 -8.83
CA LEU A 46 -2.49 -1.69 -8.25
C LEU A 46 -2.47 -1.85 -6.73
N ASN A 47 -3.56 -1.54 -6.03
CA ASN A 47 -3.58 -1.60 -4.56
C ASN A 47 -3.29 -3.00 -4.01
N GLY A 48 -3.46 -4.04 -4.83
CA GLY A 48 -3.07 -5.41 -4.49
C GLY A 48 -1.58 -5.58 -4.21
N LEU A 49 -0.72 -4.69 -4.73
CA LEU A 49 0.72 -4.64 -4.42
C LEU A 49 1.01 -4.18 -2.99
N VAL A 50 0.14 -3.36 -2.43
CA VAL A 50 0.29 -2.73 -1.10
C VAL A 50 -0.68 -3.33 -0.07
N GLY A 51 -1.15 -4.56 -0.33
CA GLY A 51 -1.98 -5.31 0.61
C GLY A 51 -3.48 -5.23 0.35
N GLY A 52 -3.91 -4.64 -0.78
CA GLY A 52 -5.30 -4.50 -1.19
C GLY A 52 -6.12 -3.62 -0.25
N VAL A 53 -7.10 -2.89 -0.78
CA VAL A 53 -7.96 -2.01 0.04
C VAL A 53 -9.41 -2.39 -0.17
N GLU A 54 -10.14 -2.59 0.93
CA GLU A 54 -11.57 -2.88 0.90
C GLU A 54 -12.34 -2.00 1.89
N MET A 55 -13.60 -1.74 1.58
CA MET A 55 -14.51 -0.99 2.45
C MET A 55 -15.20 -1.97 3.39
N VAL A 56 -14.93 -1.83 4.69
CA VAL A 56 -15.50 -2.68 5.73
C VAL A 56 -16.42 -1.91 6.65
N THR A 57 -17.42 -2.60 7.20
CA THR A 57 -18.31 -2.02 8.22
C THR A 57 -17.67 -2.15 9.60
N ILE A 58 -17.52 -1.04 10.30
CA ILE A 58 -17.03 -0.98 11.68
C ILE A 58 -18.19 -0.86 12.68
N GLY A 59 -18.02 -1.46 13.85
CA GLY A 59 -19.02 -1.39 14.92
C GLY A 59 -19.16 0.00 15.53
N ASP A 60 -20.28 0.24 16.23
CA ASP A 60 -20.68 1.55 16.73
C ASP A 60 -19.64 2.24 17.62
N LYS A 61 -19.00 1.49 18.52
CA LYS A 61 -17.94 2.02 19.41
C LYS A 61 -16.74 2.55 18.62
N MET A 62 -16.35 1.86 17.55
CA MET A 62 -15.24 2.29 16.69
C MET A 62 -15.64 3.49 15.83
N ALA A 63 -16.86 3.48 15.27
CA ALA A 63 -17.41 4.61 14.51
C ALA A 63 -17.48 5.89 15.37
N GLN A 64 -17.89 5.80 16.63
CA GLN A 64 -17.91 6.94 17.56
C GLN A 64 -16.50 7.49 17.84
N ASN A 65 -15.51 6.60 18.03
CA ASN A 65 -14.13 7.03 18.28
C ASN A 65 -13.51 7.72 17.07
N GLU A 66 -13.79 7.23 15.85
CA GLU A 66 -13.35 7.86 14.61
C GLU A 66 -14.06 9.19 14.37
N ALA A 67 -15.37 9.27 14.65
CA ALA A 67 -16.12 10.52 14.56
C ALA A 67 -15.55 11.62 15.45
N LYS A 68 -15.07 11.29 16.66
CA LYS A 68 -14.39 12.26 17.53
C LYS A 68 -13.06 12.75 16.97
N LYS A 69 -12.33 11.90 16.23
CA LYS A 69 -11.01 12.26 15.66
C LYS A 69 -11.13 13.04 14.35
N HIS A 70 -12.08 12.68 13.52
CA HIS A 70 -12.22 13.20 12.15
C HIS A 70 -13.46 14.10 11.97
N ASN A 71 -14.19 14.37 13.05
CA ASN A 71 -15.42 15.17 13.07
C ASN A 71 -16.50 14.69 12.07
N MET A 72 -16.50 13.40 11.74
CA MET A 72 -17.40 12.78 10.76
C MET A 72 -17.77 11.37 11.18
N PHE A 73 -19.08 11.07 11.31
CA PHE A 73 -19.56 9.74 11.63
C PHE A 73 -19.72 8.90 10.36
N SER A 74 -18.99 7.80 10.26
CA SER A 74 -19.16 6.77 9.23
C SER A 74 -19.01 5.39 9.85
N LYS A 75 -19.90 4.47 9.47
CA LYS A 75 -19.74 3.03 9.80
C LYS A 75 -18.96 2.28 8.74
N ILE A 76 -18.57 2.91 7.63
CA ILE A 76 -17.81 2.30 6.56
C ILE A 76 -16.40 2.89 6.56
N ARG A 77 -15.38 2.02 6.52
CA ARG A 77 -13.97 2.40 6.55
C ARG A 77 -13.15 1.58 5.55
N ALA A 78 -12.21 2.23 4.86
CA ALA A 78 -11.22 1.55 4.05
C ALA A 78 -10.17 0.85 4.95
N GLN A 79 -9.89 -0.42 4.68
CA GLN A 79 -8.87 -1.20 5.39
C GLN A 79 -8.04 -2.04 4.43
N ARG A 80 -6.77 -2.24 4.81
CA ARG A 80 -5.88 -3.19 4.16
C ARG A 80 -6.32 -4.61 4.50
N VAL A 81 -6.33 -5.51 3.53
CA VAL A 81 -6.88 -6.87 3.70
C VAL A 81 -5.86 -8.00 3.72
N ARG A 82 -4.61 -7.72 3.32
CA ARG A 82 -3.51 -8.70 3.32
C ARG A 82 -2.17 -8.00 3.49
N GLU A 83 -1.12 -8.77 3.69
CA GLU A 83 0.24 -8.24 3.68
C GLU A 83 0.61 -7.68 2.30
N PRO A 84 1.35 -6.55 2.25
CA PRO A 84 1.91 -6.04 1.01
C PRO A 84 2.76 -7.08 0.28
N VAL A 85 2.81 -6.96 -1.04
CA VAL A 85 3.71 -7.76 -1.88
C VAL A 85 5.17 -7.35 -1.60
N PHE A 86 5.40 -6.04 -1.44
CA PHE A 86 6.70 -5.46 -1.15
C PHE A 86 6.72 -4.88 0.26
N ASP A 87 7.71 -5.31 1.05
CA ASP A 87 7.87 -4.86 2.44
C ASP A 87 8.50 -3.46 2.48
N VAL A 88 9.20 -3.07 1.40
CA VAL A 88 9.85 -1.77 1.22
C VAL A 88 9.34 -1.12 -0.07
N VAL A 89 9.03 0.18 -0.01
CA VAL A 89 8.72 1.02 -1.17
C VAL A 89 9.66 2.22 -1.18
N ILE A 90 10.24 2.51 -2.35
CA ILE A 90 11.11 3.66 -2.59
C ILE A 90 10.40 4.54 -3.61
N GLU A 91 10.07 5.76 -3.22
CA GLU A 91 9.38 6.71 -4.08
C GLU A 91 10.37 7.76 -4.59
N VAL A 92 10.48 7.90 -5.91
CA VAL A 92 11.30 8.92 -6.55
C VAL A 92 10.51 10.22 -6.63
N GLN A 93 11.01 11.30 -6.03
CA GLN A 93 10.35 12.61 -6.12
C GLN A 93 10.66 13.27 -7.46
N HIS A 94 9.71 13.21 -8.41
CA HIS A 94 9.89 13.79 -9.75
C HIS A 94 10.21 15.29 -9.74
N SER A 95 9.70 16.05 -8.77
CA SER A 95 9.98 17.48 -8.63
C SER A 95 11.32 17.79 -7.97
N LYS A 96 12.02 16.77 -7.46
CA LYS A 96 13.26 16.89 -6.71
C LYS A 96 14.17 15.71 -7.02
N HIS A 97 14.95 15.86 -8.10
CA HIS A 97 15.74 14.81 -8.74
C HIS A 97 16.64 13.95 -7.82
N ASN A 98 16.95 14.40 -6.59
CA ASN A 98 17.82 13.70 -5.64
C ASN A 98 17.13 13.38 -4.30
N GLU A 99 15.80 13.51 -4.20
CA GLU A 99 15.06 13.16 -2.99
C GLU A 99 14.25 11.87 -3.20
N TRP A 100 14.38 10.97 -2.22
CA TRP A 100 13.64 9.72 -2.17
C TRP A 100 12.80 9.71 -0.90
N ARG A 101 11.69 8.99 -0.92
CA ARG A 101 10.98 8.61 0.31
C ARG A 101 11.02 7.11 0.43
N ILE A 102 11.62 6.61 1.49
CA ILE A 102 11.80 5.18 1.72
C ILE A 102 10.86 4.74 2.83
N SER A 103 9.87 3.94 2.47
CA SER A 103 8.95 3.26 3.37
C SER A 103 9.49 1.86 3.64
N THR A 104 10.09 1.64 4.81
CA THR A 104 10.63 0.32 5.22
C THR A 104 9.60 -0.58 5.91
N ASP A 105 8.45 -0.02 6.28
CA ASP A 105 7.28 -0.73 6.78
C ASP A 105 6.04 -0.27 5.98
N VAL A 106 5.87 -0.87 4.81
CA VAL A 106 4.76 -0.55 3.89
C VAL A 106 3.42 -0.86 4.54
N ALA A 107 3.30 -1.95 5.29
CA ALA A 107 2.05 -2.34 5.94
C ALA A 107 1.56 -1.25 6.90
N SER A 108 2.42 -0.81 7.83
CA SER A 108 2.09 0.26 8.77
C SER A 108 1.82 1.59 8.08
N ASN A 109 2.54 1.89 7.00
CA ASN A 109 2.36 3.14 6.26
C ASN A 109 1.07 3.18 5.45
N VAL A 110 0.69 2.08 4.80
CA VAL A 110 -0.63 1.94 4.16
C VAL A 110 -1.72 2.11 5.20
N ASP A 111 -1.61 1.44 6.34
CA ASP A 111 -2.58 1.52 7.41
C ASP A 111 -2.67 2.95 7.99
N ALA A 112 -1.55 3.67 8.11
CA ALA A 112 -1.54 5.07 8.53
C ALA A 112 -2.25 5.98 7.52
N ILE A 113 -1.93 5.82 6.23
CA ILE A 113 -2.54 6.57 5.13
C ILE A 113 -4.06 6.37 5.10
N LEU A 114 -4.55 5.13 5.21
CA LEU A 114 -5.98 4.81 5.24
C LEU A 114 -6.71 5.44 6.45
N ARG A 115 -5.97 5.85 7.49
CA ARG A 115 -6.48 6.60 8.65
C ARG A 115 -6.29 8.11 8.52
N GLY A 116 -5.84 8.62 7.38
CA GLY A 116 -5.51 10.03 7.19
C GLY A 116 -4.29 10.51 7.98
N GLN A 117 -3.41 9.59 8.39
CA GLN A 117 -2.19 9.89 9.15
C GLN A 117 -0.99 9.97 8.20
N LYS A 118 0.06 10.68 8.62
CA LYS A 118 1.31 10.77 7.85
C LYS A 118 2.10 9.44 7.96
N PRO A 119 2.58 8.87 6.85
CA PRO A 119 3.43 7.69 6.88
C PRO A 119 4.81 8.03 7.46
N LYS A 120 5.46 7.04 8.06
CA LYS A 120 6.84 7.12 8.55
C LYS A 120 7.79 6.73 7.42
N VAL A 121 8.50 7.71 6.87
CA VAL A 121 9.42 7.52 5.75
C VAL A 121 10.80 8.08 6.06
N HIS A 122 11.82 7.42 5.55
CA HIS A 122 13.20 7.93 5.53
C HIS A 122 13.42 8.77 4.25
N ARG A 123 14.43 9.63 4.28
CA ARG A 123 14.87 10.45 3.14
C ARG A 123 16.30 10.09 2.78
#